data_AF-A0ABD5PRH7-F1
#
_entry.id   AF-A0ABD5PRH7-F1
#
_cell.length_a   1.000
_cell.length_b   1.000
_cell.length_c   1.000
_cell.angle_alpha   90.00
_cell.angle_beta   90.00
_cell.angle_gamma   90.00
#
_symmetry.space_group_name_H-M   'P 1'
#
loop_
_entity.id
_entity.type
_entity.pdbx_description
1 polymer ?
#
loop_
_entity_poly.entity_id
_entity_poly.type
_entity_poly.pdbx_seq_one_letter_code
_entity_poly.pdbx_strand_id
1 'polypeptide(L)'
;MVSPLDTRDLLRESTPVAIILLFWVVLSSVAIHSIANGLLRAGVIMALFYTVVRGVTLARRHQPTSQPDDLEGILRENVRVALPAGVWFLVAHLVYFIETLWNSFVNPGSVTFPAEGLAFIFIGAGVAVVLLYAISVGLPRVRGNTLNKGNDMTGAAPADD
;
A
#
# COMPACT_ATOMS: atom_id res chain seq x y z
N MET A 1 -4.66 20.37 14.02
CA MET A 1 -4.18 20.11 12.64
C MET A 1 -4.74 18.79 12.16
N VAL A 2 -5.65 18.82 11.18
CA VAL A 2 -6.32 17.62 10.64
C VAL A 2 -5.29 16.89 9.76
N SER A 3 -4.95 15.66 10.14
CA SER A 3 -3.90 14.90 9.45
C SER A 3 -4.40 14.39 8.10
N PRO A 4 -3.55 14.37 7.07
CA PRO A 4 -4.01 14.27 5.68
C PRO A 4 -4.59 12.91 5.27
N LEU A 5 -4.39 11.81 6.00
CA LEU A 5 -5.00 10.51 5.68
C LEU A 5 -5.36 9.77 6.97
N ASP A 6 -6.65 9.52 7.18
CA ASP A 6 -7.13 8.69 8.29
C ASP A 6 -6.83 7.21 8.01
N THR A 7 -6.55 6.43 9.06
CA THR A 7 -6.28 4.99 8.98
C THR A 7 -7.40 4.25 8.24
N ARG A 8 -8.64 4.69 8.44
CA ARG A 8 -9.82 4.14 7.76
C ARG A 8 -9.81 4.40 6.26
N ASP A 9 -9.35 5.56 5.83
CA ASP A 9 -9.25 5.91 4.41
C ASP A 9 -8.18 5.06 3.73
N LEU A 10 -7.01 4.89 4.36
CA LEU A 10 -5.96 4.02 3.83
C LEU A 10 -6.44 2.57 3.63
N LEU A 11 -7.19 2.01 4.59
CA LEU A 11 -7.80 0.69 4.44
C LEU A 11 -8.77 0.65 3.25
N ARG A 12 -9.66 1.65 3.15
CA ARG A 12 -10.63 1.73 2.06
C ARG A 12 -9.96 1.86 0.70
N GLU A 13 -8.90 2.66 0.61
CA GLU A 13 -8.14 2.89 -0.63
C GLU A 13 -7.28 1.69 -1.04
N SER A 14 -6.91 0.83 -0.10
CA SER A 14 -6.22 -0.44 -0.39
C SER A 14 -7.16 -1.58 -0.78
N THR A 15 -8.47 -1.45 -0.53
CA THR A 15 -9.47 -2.50 -0.85
C THR A 15 -9.51 -2.84 -2.35
N PRO A 16 -9.48 -1.87 -3.29
CA PRO A 16 -9.42 -2.18 -4.72
C PRO A 16 -8.18 -2.97 -5.12
N VAL A 17 -7.06 -2.82 -4.40
CA VAL A 17 -5.85 -3.62 -4.67
C VAL A 17 -6.09 -5.08 -4.32
N ALA A 18 -6.72 -5.36 -3.17
CA ALA A 18 -7.12 -6.72 -2.81
C ALA A 18 -8.08 -7.32 -3.85
N ILE A 19 -9.04 -6.53 -4.37
CA ILE A 19 -9.98 -6.98 -5.41
C ILE A 19 -9.25 -7.30 -6.72
N ILE A 20 -8.32 -6.44 -7.17
CA ILE A 20 -7.51 -6.69 -8.36
C ILE A 20 -6.73 -7.99 -8.18
N LEU A 21 -5.99 -8.14 -7.09
CA LEU A 21 -5.21 -9.35 -6.82
C LEU A 21 -6.10 -10.60 -6.75
N LEU A 22 -7.25 -10.52 -6.09
CA LEU A 22 -8.22 -11.61 -6.00
C LEU A 22 -8.70 -12.05 -7.39
N PHE A 23 -9.07 -11.10 -8.24
CA PHE A 23 -9.51 -11.38 -9.61
C PHE A 23 -8.43 -12.15 -10.38
N TRP A 24 -7.18 -11.71 -10.31
CA TRP A 24 -6.08 -12.36 -11.03
C TRP A 24 -5.68 -13.71 -10.43
N VAL A 25 -5.76 -13.89 -9.10
CA VAL A 25 -5.55 -15.18 -8.44
C VAL A 25 -6.62 -16.18 -8.87
N VAL A 26 -7.90 -15.79 -8.87
CA VAL A 26 -9.01 -16.65 -9.33
C VAL A 26 -8.86 -16.98 -10.81
N LEU A 27 -8.46 -16.02 -11.64
CA LEU A 27 -8.23 -16.29 -13.06
C LEU A 27 -7.04 -17.24 -13.26
N SER A 28 -6.00 -17.14 -12.43
CA SER A 28 -4.84 -18.04 -12.49
C SER A 28 -5.15 -19.47 -12.07
N SER A 29 -6.14 -19.68 -11.18
CA SER A 29 -6.46 -21.03 -10.67
C SER A 29 -7.13 -21.93 -11.71
N VAL A 30 -7.71 -21.34 -12.76
CA VAL A 30 -8.34 -22.08 -13.87
C VAL A 30 -7.44 -22.20 -15.10
N ALA A 31 -6.24 -21.59 -15.06
CA ALA A 31 -5.31 -21.56 -16.18
C ALA A 31 -4.27 -22.69 -16.11
N ILE A 32 -3.74 -23.07 -17.27
CA ILE A 32 -2.60 -24.00 -17.36
C ILE A 32 -1.37 -23.34 -16.74
N HIS A 33 -0.48 -24.13 -16.12
CA HIS A 33 0.63 -23.67 -15.29
C HIS A 33 1.52 -22.58 -15.93
N SER A 34 1.78 -22.65 -17.24
CA SER A 34 2.55 -21.64 -17.98
C SER A 34 1.85 -20.28 -18.07
N ILE A 35 0.52 -20.29 -18.17
CA ILE A 35 -0.32 -19.08 -18.26
C ILE A 35 -0.63 -18.54 -16.87
N ALA A 36 -0.84 -19.40 -15.88
CA ALA A 36 -1.14 -19.02 -14.49
C ALA A 36 -0.09 -18.06 -13.90
N ASN A 37 1.20 -18.36 -14.09
CA ASN A 37 2.29 -17.49 -13.65
C ASN A 37 2.28 -16.12 -14.36
N GLY A 38 1.93 -16.08 -15.64
CA GLY A 38 1.77 -14.84 -16.39
C GLY A 38 0.62 -13.98 -15.86
N LEU A 39 -0.52 -14.61 -15.56
CA LEU A 39 -1.70 -13.95 -15.00
C LEU A 39 -1.43 -13.35 -13.62
N LEU A 40 -0.73 -14.09 -12.74
CA LEU A 40 -0.35 -13.59 -11.41
C LEU A 40 0.56 -12.36 -11.53
N ARG A 41 1.57 -12.40 -12.42
CA ARG A 41 2.45 -11.25 -12.67
C ARG A 41 1.68 -10.05 -13.23
N ALA A 42 0.77 -10.27 -14.18
CA ALA A 42 -0.08 -9.22 -14.72
C ALA A 42 -0.95 -8.58 -13.62
N GLY A 43 -1.48 -9.39 -12.71
CA GLY A 43 -2.23 -8.90 -11.55
C GLY A 43 -1.40 -8.03 -10.62
N VAL A 44 -0.17 -8.44 -10.30
CA VAL A 44 0.77 -7.63 -9.50
C VAL A 44 1.07 -6.30 -10.20
N ILE A 45 1.37 -6.33 -11.49
CA ILE A 45 1.66 -5.11 -12.27
C ILE A 45 0.46 -4.17 -12.26
N MET A 46 -0.76 -4.69 -12.46
CA MET A 46 -1.99 -3.90 -12.47
C MET A 46 -2.29 -3.31 -11.08
N ALA A 47 -2.10 -4.09 -10.02
CA ALA A 47 -2.25 -3.65 -8.64
C ALA A 47 -1.25 -2.53 -8.27
N LEU A 48 0.01 -2.67 -8.68
CA LEU A 48 1.04 -1.65 -8.52
C LEU A 48 0.70 -0.38 -9.29
N PHE A 49 0.30 -0.51 -10.56
CA PHE A 49 -0.08 0.62 -11.39
C PHE A 49 -1.27 1.38 -10.78
N TYR A 50 -2.30 0.66 -10.34
CA TYR A 50 -3.43 1.24 -9.62
C TYR A 50 -2.97 2.00 -8.38
N THR A 51 -2.12 1.38 -7.56
CA THR A 51 -1.60 1.97 -6.32
C THR A 51 -0.85 3.28 -6.58
N VAL A 52 0.00 3.29 -7.61
CA VAL A 52 0.75 4.50 -8.00
C VAL A 52 -0.19 5.59 -8.50
N VAL A 53 -1.08 5.29 -9.44
CA VAL A 53 -2.02 6.27 -10.00
C VAL A 53 -2.93 6.83 -8.91
N ARG A 54 -3.44 5.98 -8.02
CA ARG A 54 -4.30 6.39 -6.91
C ARG A 54 -3.52 7.23 -5.90
N GLY A 55 -2.32 6.81 -5.50
CA GLY A 55 -1.44 7.57 -4.61
C GLY A 55 -1.11 8.96 -5.15
N VAL A 56 -0.79 9.08 -6.44
CA VAL A 56 -0.55 10.37 -7.11
C VAL A 56 -1.82 11.23 -7.14
N THR A 57 -2.98 10.61 -7.38
CA THR A 57 -4.27 11.32 -7.38
C THR A 57 -4.60 11.86 -5.99
N LEU A 58 -4.32 11.08 -4.94
CA LEU A 58 -4.45 11.51 -3.55
C LEU A 58 -3.46 12.64 -3.24
N ALA A 59 -2.19 12.52 -3.66
CA ALA A 59 -1.18 13.57 -3.47
C ALA A 59 -1.62 14.93 -4.03
N ARG A 60 -2.31 14.95 -5.19
CA ARG A 60 -2.80 16.20 -5.79
C ARG A 60 -3.89 16.90 -4.98
N ARG A 61 -4.60 16.16 -4.12
CA ARG A 61 -5.71 16.69 -3.29
C ARG A 61 -5.23 17.19 -1.93
N HIS A 62 -4.05 16.78 -1.47
CA HIS A 62 -3.53 17.14 -0.15
C HIS A 62 -2.52 18.28 -0.26
N GLN A 63 -2.59 19.22 0.68
CA GLN A 63 -1.58 20.26 0.81
C GLN A 63 -0.24 19.65 1.27
N PRO A 64 0.91 20.22 0.85
CA PRO A 64 2.21 19.82 1.36
C PRO A 64 2.21 19.89 2.89
N THR A 65 2.53 18.77 3.55
CA THR A 65 2.74 18.75 4.99
C THR A 65 4.23 18.78 5.27
N SER A 66 4.64 19.57 6.27
CA SER A 66 6.03 19.59 6.71
C SER A 66 6.47 18.19 7.15
N GLN A 67 7.75 17.89 6.93
CA GLN A 67 8.36 16.70 7.49
C GLN A 67 8.39 16.86 9.03
N PRO A 68 8.15 15.80 9.81
CA PRO A 68 8.31 15.88 11.26
C PRO A 68 9.80 16.08 11.60
N ASP A 69 10.08 17.06 12.46
CA ASP A 69 11.45 17.37 12.90
C ASP A 69 11.85 16.59 14.16
N ASP A 70 10.89 15.94 14.82
CA ASP A 70 11.04 15.23 16.08
C ASP A 70 10.78 13.72 15.96
N LEU A 71 11.44 12.94 16.82
CA LEU A 71 11.32 11.48 16.84
C LEU A 71 9.89 11.00 17.12
N GLU A 72 9.16 11.72 17.99
CA GLU A 72 7.77 11.39 18.32
C GLU A 72 6.86 11.55 17.09
N GLY A 73 7.05 12.63 16.32
CA GLY A 73 6.39 12.85 15.04
C GLY A 73 6.63 11.71 14.04
N ILE A 74 7.88 11.27 13.89
CA ILE A 74 8.26 10.16 13.00
C ILE A 74 7.60 8.84 13.44
N LEU A 75 7.65 8.51 14.73
CA LEU A 75 7.03 7.28 15.26
C LEU A 75 5.52 7.30 15.07
N ARG A 76 4.86 8.42 15.38
CA ARG A 76 3.42 8.59 15.20
C ARG A 76 3.01 8.46 13.74
N GLU A 77 3.83 8.98 12.82
CA GLU A 77 3.62 8.83 11.38
C GLU A 77 3.69 7.35 10.95
N ASN A 78 4.75 6.65 11.37
CA ASN A 78 4.93 5.23 11.05
C ASN A 78 3.81 4.36 11.63
N VAL A 79 3.40 4.58 12.88
CA VAL A 79 2.30 3.82 13.53
C VAL A 79 0.99 3.96 12.75
N ARG A 80 0.70 5.15 12.21
CA ARG A 80 -0.52 5.39 11.42
C ARG A 80 -0.58 4.61 10.11
N VAL A 81 0.58 4.28 9.55
CA VAL A 81 0.69 3.43 8.34
C VAL A 81 0.77 1.95 8.72
N ALA A 82 1.48 1.64 9.79
CA ALA A 82 1.67 0.29 10.30
C ALA A 82 0.36 -0.33 10.79
N LEU A 83 -0.55 0.44 11.39
CA LEU A 83 -1.85 -0.06 11.81
C LEU A 83 -2.70 -0.60 10.64
N PRO A 84 -3.01 0.18 9.59
CA PRO A 84 -3.82 -0.31 8.46
C PRO A 84 -3.11 -1.40 7.66
N ALA A 85 -1.79 -1.30 7.46
CA ALA A 85 -1.03 -2.36 6.80
C ALA A 85 -1.01 -3.65 7.65
N GLY A 86 -0.86 -3.49 8.96
CA GLY A 86 -0.86 -4.55 9.96
C GLY A 86 -2.17 -5.33 9.99
N VAL A 87 -3.32 -4.67 9.84
CA VAL A 87 -4.61 -5.37 9.71
C VAL A 87 -4.59 -6.36 8.55
N TRP A 88 -4.10 -5.96 7.38
CA TRP A 88 -3.99 -6.87 6.24
C TRP A 88 -3.01 -8.02 6.48
N PHE A 89 -1.84 -7.74 7.09
CA PHE A 89 -0.87 -8.79 7.42
C PHE A 89 -1.40 -9.77 8.48
N LEU A 90 -2.16 -9.28 9.47
CA LEU A 90 -2.82 -10.11 10.46
C LEU A 90 -3.87 -11.01 9.82
N VAL A 91 -4.65 -10.49 8.86
CA VAL A 91 -5.60 -11.30 8.09
C VAL A 91 -4.86 -12.37 7.27
N ALA A 92 -3.74 -12.01 6.63
CA ALA A 92 -2.91 -12.99 5.91
C ALA A 92 -2.40 -14.10 6.84
N HIS A 93 -1.98 -13.75 8.06
CA HIS A 93 -1.56 -14.73 9.06
C HIS A 93 -2.72 -15.61 9.53
N LEU A 94 -3.90 -15.01 9.73
CA LEU A 94 -5.11 -15.73 10.12
C LEU A 94 -5.54 -16.76 9.05
N VAL A 95 -5.32 -16.48 7.77
CA VAL A 95 -5.57 -17.46 6.68
C VAL A 95 -4.78 -18.75 6.90
N TYR A 96 -3.49 -18.66 7.21
CA TYR A 96 -2.66 -19.85 7.50
C TYR A 96 -3.05 -20.55 8.80
N PHE A 97 -3.47 -19.78 9.81
CA PHE A 97 -4.00 -20.34 11.04
C PHE A 97 -5.29 -21.16 10.76
N ILE A 98 -6.20 -20.61 9.95
CA ILE A 98 -7.43 -21.30 9.52
C ILE A 98 -7.10 -22.55 8.71
N GLU A 99 -6.12 -22.49 7.80
CA GLU A 99 -5.65 -23.67 7.06
C GLU A 99 -5.14 -24.77 8.00
N THR A 100 -4.37 -24.39 9.02
CA THR A 100 -3.85 -25.34 10.01
C THR A 100 -4.99 -26.03 10.77
N LEU A 101 -6.01 -25.27 11.18
CA LEU A 101 -7.21 -25.82 11.80
C LEU A 101 -7.98 -26.71 10.82
N TRP A 102 -8.17 -26.27 9.58
CA TRP A 102 -8.84 -27.04 8.53
C TRP A 102 -8.18 -28.39 8.32
N ASN A 103 -6.86 -28.42 8.18
CA ASN A 103 -6.08 -29.65 8.00
C ASN A 103 -6.10 -30.55 9.25
N SER A 104 -6.38 -29.99 10.43
CA SER A 104 -6.49 -30.74 11.69
C SER A 104 -7.88 -31.37 11.88
N PHE A 105 -8.94 -30.72 11.39
CA PHE A 105 -10.33 -31.18 11.58
C PHE A 105 -10.92 -31.90 10.36
N VAL A 106 -10.44 -31.60 9.16
CA VAL A 106 -10.93 -32.17 7.90
C VAL A 106 -9.93 -33.22 7.41
N ASN A 107 -10.45 -34.36 6.95
CA ASN A 107 -9.63 -35.46 6.47
C ASN A 107 -8.64 -34.95 5.40
N PRO A 108 -7.31 -35.04 5.64
CA PRO A 108 -6.31 -34.44 4.77
C PRO A 108 -6.44 -35.02 3.35
N GLY A 109 -6.73 -34.15 2.38
CA GLY A 109 -6.89 -34.52 0.96
C GLY A 109 -8.30 -34.43 0.38
N SER A 110 -9.32 -34.11 1.19
CA SER A 110 -10.70 -33.99 0.69
C SER A 110 -10.96 -32.68 -0.06
N VAL A 111 -10.40 -31.57 0.46
CA VAL A 111 -10.53 -30.21 -0.11
C VAL A 111 -9.27 -29.43 0.23
N THR A 112 -8.56 -28.94 -0.78
CA THR A 112 -7.39 -28.07 -0.59
C THR A 112 -7.88 -26.66 -0.28
N PHE A 113 -7.49 -26.13 0.89
CA PHE A 113 -7.79 -24.76 1.27
C PHE A 113 -6.84 -23.79 0.52
N PRO A 114 -7.34 -22.73 -0.16
CA PRO A 114 -6.52 -21.87 -1.01
C PRO A 114 -5.75 -20.81 -0.18
N ALA A 115 -5.06 -21.23 0.88
CA ALA A 115 -4.38 -20.32 1.80
C ALA A 115 -3.34 -19.44 1.13
N GLU A 116 -2.53 -20.02 0.26
CA GLU A 116 -1.42 -19.31 -0.40
C GLU A 116 -1.92 -18.14 -1.25
N GLY A 117 -2.96 -18.35 -2.06
CA GLY A 117 -3.57 -17.30 -2.87
C GLY A 117 -4.20 -16.21 -2.02
N LEU A 118 -4.92 -16.57 -0.96
CA LEU A 118 -5.55 -15.61 -0.04
C LEU A 118 -4.52 -14.80 0.74
N ALA A 119 -3.50 -15.45 1.30
CA ALA A 119 -2.41 -14.79 2.00
C ALA A 119 -1.67 -13.82 1.09
N PHE A 120 -1.39 -14.22 -0.15
CA PHE A 120 -0.78 -13.36 -1.17
C PHE A 120 -1.59 -12.09 -1.42
N ILE A 121 -2.91 -12.21 -1.57
CA ILE A 121 -3.82 -11.07 -1.77
C ILE A 121 -3.74 -10.10 -0.59
N PHE A 122 -3.82 -10.62 0.63
CA PHE A 122 -3.80 -9.79 1.84
C PHE A 122 -2.43 -9.14 2.08
N ILE A 123 -1.32 -9.86 1.85
CA ILE A 123 0.02 -9.29 1.89
C ILE A 123 0.15 -8.15 0.87
N GLY A 124 -0.31 -8.37 -0.37
CA GLY A 124 -0.29 -7.35 -1.42
C GLY A 124 -1.11 -6.11 -1.04
N ALA A 125 -2.27 -6.28 -0.41
CA ALA A 125 -3.09 -5.17 0.10
C ALA A 125 -2.38 -4.39 1.22
N GLY A 126 -1.71 -5.09 2.15
CA GLY A 126 -0.90 -4.46 3.20
C GLY A 126 0.27 -3.65 2.64
N VAL A 127 0.99 -4.19 1.65
CA VAL A 127 2.05 -3.46 0.94
C VAL A 127 1.49 -2.23 0.23
N ALA A 128 0.31 -2.34 -0.39
CA ALA A 128 -0.31 -1.23 -1.08
C ALA A 128 -0.71 -0.08 -0.13
N VAL A 129 -1.11 -0.36 1.12
CA VAL A 129 -1.33 0.68 2.14
C VAL A 129 -0.07 1.52 2.33
N VAL A 130 1.09 0.86 2.49
CA VAL A 130 2.38 1.54 2.69
C VAL A 130 2.74 2.39 1.47
N LEU A 131 2.57 1.83 0.26
CA LEU A 131 2.87 2.55 -0.99
C LEU A 131 1.93 3.73 -1.22
N LEU A 132 0.63 3.57 -0.98
CA LEU A 132 -0.35 4.66 -1.09
C LEU A 132 0.02 5.81 -0.16
N TYR A 133 0.39 5.50 1.08
CA TYR A 133 0.85 6.49 2.04
C TYR A 133 2.13 7.19 1.57
N ALA A 134 3.16 6.42 1.22
CA ALA A 134 4.46 6.94 0.80
C ALA A 134 4.33 7.87 -0.42
N ILE A 135 3.50 7.51 -1.40
CA ILE A 135 3.30 8.32 -2.61
C ILE A 135 2.44 9.56 -2.30
N SER A 136 1.35 9.39 -1.55
CA SER A 136 0.41 10.48 -1.26
C SER A 136 1.02 11.58 -0.40
N VAL A 137 1.91 11.24 0.53
CA VAL A 137 2.57 12.19 1.44
C VAL A 137 3.95 12.61 0.93
N GLY A 138 4.71 11.68 0.32
CA GLY A 138 6.05 11.97 -0.20
C GLY A 138 6.04 12.92 -1.38
N LEU A 139 5.09 12.77 -2.33
CA LEU A 139 5.07 13.60 -3.54
C LEU A 139 4.80 15.09 -3.25
N PRO A 140 3.85 15.47 -2.37
CA PRO A 140 3.67 16.86 -1.96
C PRO A 140 4.88 17.44 -1.22
N ARG A 141 5.54 16.66 -0.36
CA ARG A 141 6.75 17.09 0.37
C ARG A 141 7.90 17.44 -0.58
N VAL A 142 8.15 16.58 -1.57
CA VAL A 142 9.18 16.82 -2.60
C VAL A 142 8.86 18.09 -3.41
N ARG A 143 7.59 18.31 -3.79
CA ARG A 143 7.16 19.51 -4.52
C ARG A 143 7.29 20.79 -3.70
N GLY A 144 6.96 20.75 -2.40
CA GLY A 144 7.10 21.88 -1.49
C GLY A 144 8.56 22.35 -1.37
N ASN A 145 9.50 21.39 -1.22
CA ASN A 145 10.93 21.70 -1.12
C ASN A 145 11.50 22.32 -2.40
N THR A 146 11.03 21.89 -3.59
CA THR A 146 11.47 22.49 -4.86
C THR A 146 11.02 23.94 -5.03
N LEU A 147 9.83 24.31 -4.54
CA LEU A 147 9.35 25.69 -4.60
C LEU A 147 10.15 26.62 -3.68
N ASN A 148 10.50 26.16 -2.47
CA ASN A 148 11.26 26.95 -1.52
C ASN A 148 12.69 27.24 -2.02
N LYS A 149 13.36 26.21 -2.57
CA LYS A 149 14.72 26.34 -3.11
C LYS A 149 14.81 27.28 -4.32
N GLY A 150 13.73 27.40 -5.11
CA GLY A 150 13.67 28.32 -6.25
C GLY A 150 13.63 29.79 -5.85
N ASN A 151 12.97 30.12 -4.73
CA ASN A 151 12.88 31.49 -4.22
C ASN A 151 14.18 31.95 -3.53
N ASP A 152 14.90 31.02 -2.88
CA ASP A 152 16.18 31.35 -2.24
C ASP A 152 17.29 31.69 -3.28
N MET A 153 17.18 31.18 -4.52
CA MET A 153 18.14 31.45 -5.59
C MET A 153 17.89 32.77 -6.35
N THR A 154 16.72 33.38 -6.21
CA THR A 154 16.38 34.67 -6.86
C THR A 154 16.45 35.87 -5.90
N GLY A 155 16.59 35.63 -4.59
CA GLY A 155 16.63 36.66 -3.55
C GLY A 155 18.01 37.17 -3.12
N ALA A 156 19.11 36.62 -3.67
CA ALA A 156 20.46 37.14 -3.42
C ALA A 156 20.70 38.40 -4.27
N ALA A 157 20.12 39.53 -3.87
CA ALA A 157 20.56 40.84 -4.35
C ALA A 157 22.01 41.06 -3.88
N PRO A 158 22.94 41.44 -4.76
CA PRO A 158 24.27 41.85 -4.34
C PRO A 158 24.13 43.06 -3.42
N ALA A 159 24.77 43.00 -2.26
CA ALA A 159 25.00 44.18 -1.45
C ALA A 159 25.90 45.11 -2.25
N ASP A 160 25.36 46.25 -2.67
CA ASP A 160 26.13 47.36 -3.22
C ASP A 160 26.98 47.94 -2.07
N ASP A 161 28.30 47.78 -2.16
CA ASP A 161 29.32 48.52 -1.42
C ASP A 161 29.75 49.77 -2.22
#